data_AF-A0A6C0CZS6-F1
#
_entry.id   AF-A0A6C0CZS6-F1
#
_cell.length_a   1.000
_cell.length_b   1.000
_cell.length_c   1.000
_cell.angle_alpha   90.00
_cell.angle_beta   90.00
_cell.angle_gamma   90.00
#
_symmetry.space_group_name_H-M   'P 1'
#
loop_
_entity.id
_entity.type
_entity.pdbx_description
1 polymer ?
#
loop_
_entity_poly.entity_id
_entity_poly.type
_entity_poly.pdbx_seq_one_letter_code
_entity_poly.pdbx_strand_id
1 'polypeptide(L)'
;MESKIPDSPVYFRFLNLRHKTYHTTGYSLLKTLSLWSTYTPQYHILNQVISKIQSDQYVLCVLYGNSEKDTFTDIQFGVTESFKKGESIISAFKRSLGEELGLITQYIPAFTNTRYNGKEYVINTINIKDTSLLQLHEINTHTINTQNNIPKKMASIVYGDKKNVLEYLNAEHIILHNNTDNIVGIVAIPFKEIIAYFNKNPGYTNKHTRLIEHSTSQYFS
;
A
#
# COMPACT_ATOMS: atom_id res chain seq x y z
N MET A 1 18.22 -24.55 -10.13
CA MET A 1 16.78 -24.73 -10.40
C MET A 1 16.05 -23.51 -9.87
N GLU A 2 15.64 -22.59 -10.73
CA GLU A 2 14.77 -21.48 -10.33
C GLU A 2 13.38 -22.07 -10.04
N SER A 3 12.94 -22.01 -8.78
CA SER A 3 11.56 -22.38 -8.47
C SER A 3 10.63 -21.38 -9.18
N LYS A 4 9.80 -21.91 -10.08
CA LYS A 4 8.70 -21.13 -10.67
C LYS A 4 7.73 -20.82 -9.53
N ILE A 5 7.70 -19.57 -9.10
CA ILE A 5 6.66 -19.08 -8.18
C ILE A 5 5.34 -19.26 -8.95
N PRO A 6 4.39 -20.06 -8.45
CA PRO A 6 3.13 -20.27 -9.16
C PRO A 6 2.39 -18.94 -9.30
N ASP A 7 2.07 -18.60 -10.55
CA ASP A 7 1.42 -17.35 -10.95
C ASP A 7 0.16 -17.12 -10.12
N SER A 8 0.12 -16.07 -9.30
CA SER A 8 -1.09 -15.66 -8.62
C SER A 8 -1.64 -14.39 -9.28
N PRO A 9 -2.93 -14.36 -9.63
CA PRO A 9 -3.50 -13.25 -10.37
C PRO A 9 -3.46 -11.97 -9.54
N VAL A 10 -3.09 -10.88 -10.20
CA VAL A 10 -3.21 -9.51 -9.71
C VAL A 10 -4.57 -8.96 -10.14
N TYR A 11 -5.20 -8.15 -9.28
CA TYR A 11 -6.48 -7.51 -9.59
C TYR A 11 -6.33 -6.01 -9.68
N PHE A 12 -6.90 -5.40 -10.72
CA PHE A 12 -6.77 -3.98 -11.00
C PHE A 12 -8.13 -3.29 -10.99
N ARG A 13 -8.13 -2.04 -10.53
CA ARG A 13 -9.16 -1.07 -10.84
C ARG A 13 -8.50 0.23 -11.30
N PHE A 14 -8.81 0.67 -12.51
CA PHE A 14 -8.40 1.99 -13.01
C PHE A 14 -9.49 3.01 -12.74
N LEU A 15 -9.09 4.25 -12.45
CA LEU A 15 -10.02 5.33 -12.10
C LEU A 15 -10.50 6.11 -13.32
N ASN A 16 -9.69 6.19 -14.38
CA ASN A 16 -9.99 6.94 -15.61
C ASN A 16 -9.94 6.10 -16.90
N LEU A 17 -9.60 4.82 -16.82
CA LEU A 17 -9.64 3.90 -17.95
C LEU A 17 -10.79 2.91 -17.72
N ARG A 18 -11.66 2.74 -18.74
CA ARG A 18 -12.69 1.69 -18.76
C ARG A 18 -12.08 0.39 -18.23
N HIS A 19 -12.76 -0.27 -17.28
CA HIS A 19 -12.34 -1.52 -16.66
C HIS A 19 -11.56 -2.41 -17.66
N LYS A 20 -10.24 -2.47 -17.48
CA LYS A 20 -9.38 -3.43 -18.18
C LYS A 20 -8.77 -4.33 -17.14
N THR A 21 -9.18 -5.60 -17.16
CA THR A 21 -8.49 -6.64 -16.41
C THR A 21 -7.20 -6.96 -17.13
N TYR A 22 -6.06 -6.58 -16.55
CA TYR A 22 -4.75 -7.05 -17.03
C TYR A 22 -4.41 -8.35 -16.32
N HIS A 23 -4.24 -9.42 -17.09
CA HIS A 23 -3.67 -10.67 -16.58
C HIS A 23 -2.14 -10.54 -16.58
N THR A 24 -1.58 -10.09 -15.47
CA THR A 24 -0.14 -10.11 -15.19
C THR A 24 0.09 -10.69 -13.80
N THR A 25 1.30 -11.19 -13.53
CA THR A 25 1.69 -11.58 -12.17
C THR A 25 2.15 -10.37 -11.38
N GLY A 26 2.01 -10.41 -10.06
CA GLY A 26 2.44 -9.35 -9.15
C GLY A 26 3.93 -9.08 -9.33
N TYR A 27 4.72 -10.14 -9.43
CA TYR A 27 6.15 -10.05 -9.69
C TYR A 27 6.48 -9.34 -11.01
N SER A 28 5.76 -9.65 -12.10
CA SER A 28 5.99 -9.01 -13.40
C SER A 28 5.58 -7.53 -13.39
N LEU A 29 4.49 -7.21 -12.70
CA LEU A 29 4.06 -5.82 -12.48
C LEU A 29 5.13 -5.04 -11.69
N LEU A 30 5.58 -5.57 -10.55
CA LEU A 30 6.61 -4.93 -9.72
C LEU A 30 7.92 -4.72 -10.47
N LYS A 31 8.32 -5.68 -11.30
CA LYS A 31 9.48 -5.56 -12.19
C LYS A 31 9.30 -4.46 -13.26
N THR A 32 8.08 -4.25 -13.75
CA THR A 32 7.79 -3.25 -14.80
C THR A 32 7.73 -1.84 -14.24
N LEU A 33 7.17 -1.69 -13.04
CA LEU A 33 6.99 -0.41 -12.36
C LEU A 33 8.23 0.04 -11.57
N SER A 34 9.38 -0.63 -11.72
CA SER A 34 10.60 -0.31 -10.99
C SER A 34 11.25 0.97 -11.53
N LEU A 35 10.78 2.13 -11.07
CA LEU A 35 11.61 3.32 -10.95
C LEU A 35 12.19 3.34 -9.52
N TRP A 36 13.52 3.34 -9.45
CA TRP A 36 14.31 2.69 -8.40
C TRP A 36 14.45 3.49 -7.09
N SER A 37 13.88 4.70 -6.99
CA SER A 37 14.07 5.61 -5.85
C SER A 37 12.98 5.56 -4.79
N THR A 38 11.81 4.96 -5.08
CA THR A 38 10.62 4.96 -4.21
C THR A 38 10.47 3.68 -3.36
N TYR A 39 11.18 2.61 -3.72
CA TYR A 39 11.02 1.30 -3.07
C TYR A 39 11.72 1.12 -1.71
N THR A 40 12.83 1.81 -1.43
CA THR A 40 13.58 1.58 -0.17
C THR A 40 12.79 2.00 1.08
N PRO A 41 12.10 3.16 1.09
CA PRO A 41 11.16 3.49 2.16
C PRO A 41 9.99 2.50 2.26
N GLN A 42 9.45 2.05 1.12
CA GLN A 42 8.33 1.11 1.06
C GLN A 42 8.70 -0.27 1.64
N TYR A 43 9.89 -0.77 1.30
CA TYR A 43 10.44 -1.99 1.89
C TYR A 43 10.59 -1.84 3.41
N HIS A 44 11.16 -0.71 3.86
CA HIS A 44 11.31 -0.45 5.30
C HIS A 44 9.96 -0.48 6.01
N ILE A 45 8.93 0.14 5.44
CA ILE A 45 7.56 0.14 5.97
C ILE A 45 7.00 -1.28 6.05
N LEU A 46 7.03 -2.03 4.94
CA LEU A 46 6.51 -3.39 4.87
C LEU A 46 7.21 -4.34 5.85
N ASN A 47 8.53 -4.18 6.02
CA ASN A 47 9.30 -5.00 6.95
C ASN A 47 8.86 -4.81 8.42
N GLN A 48 8.31 -3.66 8.79
CA GLN A 48 7.77 -3.45 10.14
C GLN A 48 6.46 -4.22 10.40
N VAL A 49 5.81 -4.70 9.35
CA VAL A 49 4.46 -5.28 9.45
C VAL A 49 4.31 -6.63 8.75
N ILE A 50 5.39 -7.19 8.20
CA ILE A 50 5.35 -8.44 7.44
C ILE A 50 4.76 -9.61 8.23
N SER A 51 5.04 -9.68 9.53
CA SER A 51 4.52 -10.74 10.42
C SER A 51 3.00 -10.65 10.66
N LYS A 52 2.37 -9.54 10.28
CA LYS A 52 0.93 -9.29 10.49
C LYS A 52 0.06 -9.69 9.29
N ILE A 53 0.66 -10.06 8.16
CA ILE A 53 -0.05 -10.35 6.90
C ILE A 53 0.27 -11.78 6.48
N GLN A 54 -0.77 -12.57 6.21
CA GLN A 54 -0.63 -13.96 5.77
C GLN A 54 -0.20 -14.04 4.30
N SER A 55 0.47 -15.11 3.91
CA SER A 55 1.09 -15.24 2.58
C SER A 55 0.08 -15.37 1.43
N ASP A 56 -1.12 -15.85 1.73
CA ASP A 56 -2.25 -16.00 0.82
C ASP A 56 -3.11 -14.73 0.70
N GLN A 57 -2.86 -13.73 1.55
CA GLN A 57 -3.53 -12.44 1.50
C GLN A 57 -2.96 -11.54 0.41
N TYR A 58 -3.75 -10.53 0.07
CA TYR A 58 -3.43 -9.52 -0.92
C TYR A 58 -3.21 -8.18 -0.21
N VAL A 59 -2.25 -7.41 -0.71
CA VAL A 59 -2.02 -6.02 -0.30
C VAL A 59 -2.57 -5.09 -1.36
N LEU A 60 -3.38 -4.12 -0.96
CA LEU A 60 -3.80 -3.04 -1.84
C LEU A 60 -2.65 -2.07 -2.04
N CYS A 61 -2.40 -1.71 -3.29
CA CYS A 61 -1.35 -0.81 -3.70
C CYS A 61 -1.94 0.31 -4.55
N VAL A 62 -1.47 1.53 -4.33
CA VAL A 62 -1.87 2.71 -5.11
C VAL A 62 -0.96 2.81 -6.33
N LEU A 63 -1.56 2.90 -7.53
CA LEU A 63 -0.86 3.12 -8.79
C LEU A 63 -0.87 4.59 -9.15
N TYR A 64 0.31 5.14 -9.35
CA TYR A 64 0.50 6.50 -9.85
C TYR A 64 0.85 6.46 -11.33
N GLY A 65 0.36 7.43 -12.08
CA GLY A 65 0.61 7.53 -13.50
C GLY A 65 1.00 8.94 -13.92
N ASN A 66 1.39 9.06 -15.18
CA ASN A 66 1.46 10.34 -15.86
C ASN A 66 0.24 10.43 -16.78
N SER A 67 -0.69 11.32 -16.43
CA SER A 67 -1.95 11.53 -17.16
C SER A 67 -1.74 12.02 -18.60
N GLU A 68 -0.57 12.61 -18.93
CA GLU A 68 -0.24 13.07 -20.28
C GLU A 68 0.32 11.95 -21.17
N LYS A 69 0.80 10.84 -20.59
CA LYS A 69 1.55 9.80 -21.33
C LYS A 69 0.95 8.40 -21.25
N ASP A 70 -0.23 8.24 -20.64
CA ASP A 70 -0.87 6.93 -20.41
C ASP A 70 0.10 5.86 -19.87
N THR A 71 1.04 6.28 -19.02
CA THR A 71 2.09 5.42 -18.46
C THR A 71 2.02 5.42 -16.95
N PHE A 72 2.27 4.25 -16.36
CA PHE A 72 2.43 4.11 -14.91
C PHE A 72 3.82 4.60 -14.52
N THR A 73 3.88 5.40 -13.46
CA THR A 73 5.12 6.03 -13.00
C THR A 73 5.58 5.46 -11.67
N ASP A 74 4.68 5.03 -10.80
CA ASP A 74 5.04 4.50 -9.49
C ASP A 74 3.96 3.58 -8.92
N ILE A 75 4.35 2.78 -7.92
CA ILE A 75 3.44 1.96 -7.12
C ILE A 75 3.81 2.06 -5.65
N GLN A 76 2.79 2.22 -4.82
CA GLN A 76 2.94 2.31 -3.37
C GLN A 76 2.19 1.17 -2.70
N PHE A 77 2.81 0.48 -1.74
CA PHE A 77 2.13 -0.57 -0.98
C PHE A 77 1.33 0.08 0.15
N GLY A 78 0.01 -0.09 0.12
CA GLY A 78 -0.90 0.68 0.96
C GLY A 78 -0.88 2.19 0.63
N VAL A 79 -1.20 2.99 1.63
CA VAL A 79 -1.25 4.46 1.53
C VAL A 79 -0.15 5.06 2.38
N THR A 80 0.51 6.11 1.91
CA THR A 80 1.52 6.84 2.67
C THR A 80 1.37 8.32 2.50
N GLU A 81 1.26 9.02 3.62
CA GLU A 81 0.92 10.42 3.59
C GLU A 81 1.67 11.22 4.64
N SER A 82 1.89 12.51 4.38
CA SER A 82 2.50 13.38 5.37
C SER A 82 1.44 13.83 6.39
N PHE A 83 1.82 13.91 7.65
CA PHE A 83 0.93 14.47 8.66
C PHE A 83 0.66 15.94 8.35
N LYS A 84 -0.62 16.33 8.39
CA LYS A 84 -0.99 17.74 8.41
C LYS A 84 -0.60 18.34 9.76
N LYS A 85 -0.44 19.65 9.77
CA LYS A 85 -0.01 20.40 10.94
C LYS A 85 -1.04 20.27 12.07
N GLY A 86 -0.60 19.87 13.26
CA GLY A 86 -1.49 19.63 14.41
C GLY A 86 -2.37 18.37 14.27
N GLU A 87 -2.19 17.57 13.21
CA GLU A 87 -3.00 16.39 12.95
C GLU A 87 -2.68 15.27 13.94
N SER A 88 -3.72 14.67 14.53
CA SER A 88 -3.56 13.48 15.36
C SER A 88 -3.27 12.24 14.51
N ILE A 89 -2.60 11.25 15.10
CA ILE A 89 -2.32 9.96 14.43
C ILE A 89 -3.59 9.32 13.88
N ILE A 90 -4.68 9.33 14.66
CA ILE A 90 -5.96 8.74 14.27
C ILE A 90 -6.60 9.52 13.11
N SER A 91 -6.51 10.86 13.13
CA SER A 91 -7.00 11.70 12.03
C SER A 91 -6.24 11.42 10.73
N ALA A 92 -4.90 11.43 10.78
CA ALA A 92 -4.05 11.14 9.63
C ALA A 92 -4.29 9.74 9.06
N PHE A 93 -4.50 8.76 9.94
CA PHE A 93 -4.84 7.40 9.56
C PHE A 93 -6.18 7.33 8.80
N LYS A 94 -7.27 7.86 9.37
CA LYS A 94 -8.60 7.82 8.75
C LYS A 94 -8.63 8.60 7.44
N ARG A 95 -7.94 9.75 7.41
CA ARG A 95 -7.88 10.62 6.24
C ARG A 95 -7.11 9.98 5.09
N SER A 96 -5.92 9.42 5.34
CA SER A 96 -5.14 8.77 4.27
C SER A 96 -5.88 7.58 3.65
N LEU A 97 -6.60 6.78 4.46
CA LEU A 97 -7.48 5.72 3.95
C LEU A 97 -8.64 6.26 3.11
N GLY A 98 -9.27 7.36 3.55
CA GLY A 98 -10.39 7.97 2.85
C GLY A 98 -9.99 8.62 1.54
N GLU A 99 -8.91 9.41 1.53
CA GLU A 99 -8.45 10.17 0.37
C GLU A 99 -7.88 9.25 -0.73
N GLU A 100 -6.99 8.29 -0.39
CA GLU A 100 -6.30 7.45 -1.38
C GLU A 100 -7.01 6.13 -1.72
N LEU A 101 -7.91 5.63 -0.86
CA LEU A 101 -8.60 4.35 -1.09
C LEU A 101 -10.13 4.43 -1.00
N GLY A 102 -10.70 5.57 -0.60
CA GLY A 102 -12.15 5.68 -0.36
C GLY A 102 -12.62 4.77 0.78
N LEU A 103 -11.76 4.49 1.76
CA LEU A 103 -12.08 3.60 2.88
C LEU A 103 -12.29 4.38 4.18
N ILE A 104 -13.33 4.00 4.92
CA ILE A 104 -13.59 4.44 6.30
C ILE A 104 -13.52 3.25 7.25
N THR A 105 -13.24 3.53 8.52
CA THR A 105 -13.20 2.50 9.55
C THR A 105 -13.51 3.09 10.93
N GLN A 106 -14.18 2.28 11.75
CA GLN A 106 -14.33 2.51 13.18
C GLN A 106 -13.22 1.82 13.99
N TYR A 107 -12.55 0.84 13.39
CA TYR A 107 -11.43 0.13 14.00
C TYR A 107 -10.20 1.03 14.04
N ILE A 108 -9.57 1.14 15.21
CA ILE A 108 -8.31 1.86 15.39
C ILE A 108 -7.20 0.81 15.55
N PRO A 109 -6.30 0.67 14.56
CA PRO A 109 -5.23 -0.31 14.64
C PRO A 109 -4.15 0.10 15.64
N ALA A 110 -3.30 -0.85 16.00
CA ALA A 110 -2.04 -0.55 16.67
C ALA A 110 -1.06 0.17 15.71
N PHE A 111 -0.39 1.20 16.22
CA PHE A 111 0.60 1.98 15.47
C PHE A 111 2.02 1.63 15.89
N THR A 112 2.91 1.51 14.92
CA THR A 112 4.35 1.30 15.11
C THR A 112 5.12 2.53 14.63
N ASN A 113 5.94 3.13 15.49
CA ASN A 113 6.81 4.23 15.11
C ASN A 113 8.17 3.71 14.65
N THR A 114 8.69 4.21 13.54
CA THR A 114 10.04 3.90 13.07
C THR A 114 10.68 5.12 12.41
N ARG A 115 12.02 5.14 12.33
CA ARG A 115 12.76 6.15 11.58
C ARG A 115 13.54 5.50 10.43
N TYR A 116 13.53 6.11 9.26
CA TYR A 116 14.31 5.67 8.09
C TYR A 116 14.80 6.89 7.30
N ASN A 117 16.10 6.95 6.99
CA ASN A 117 16.76 8.08 6.31
C ASN A 117 16.37 9.45 6.90
N GLY A 118 16.39 9.56 8.23
CA GLY A 118 16.06 10.81 8.94
C GLY A 118 14.58 11.19 8.95
N LYS A 119 13.69 10.42 8.30
CA LYS A 119 12.23 10.61 8.32
C LYS A 119 11.57 9.68 9.32
N GLU A 120 10.57 10.18 10.03
CA GLU A 120 9.76 9.38 10.95
C GLU A 120 8.50 8.85 10.25
N TYR A 121 8.20 7.59 10.50
CA TYR A 121 7.03 6.91 9.98
C TYR A 121 6.20 6.36 11.14
N VAL A 122 4.90 6.57 11.06
CA VAL A 122 3.88 5.92 11.89
C VAL A 122 3.19 4.90 11.00
N ILE A 123 3.39 3.62 11.30
CA ILE A 123 2.97 2.52 10.43
C ILE A 123 1.84 1.76 11.12
N ASN A 124 0.81 1.41 10.35
CA ASN A 124 -0.26 0.53 10.80
C ASN A 124 -0.61 -0.49 9.70
N THR A 125 -1.40 -1.48 10.10
CA THR A 125 -2.00 -2.45 9.19
C THR A 125 -3.50 -2.48 9.45
N ILE A 126 -4.29 -2.53 8.39
CA ILE A 126 -5.73 -2.70 8.48
C ILE A 126 -6.20 -3.80 7.52
N ASN A 127 -7.02 -4.71 8.03
CA ASN A 127 -7.69 -5.67 7.18
C ASN A 127 -8.86 -4.98 6.49
N ILE A 128 -9.00 -5.17 5.18
CA ILE A 128 -10.06 -4.55 4.38
C ILE A 128 -11.47 -4.97 4.83
N LYS A 129 -11.61 -6.12 5.51
CA LYS A 129 -12.90 -6.53 6.10
C LYS A 129 -13.32 -5.64 7.28
N ASP A 130 -12.37 -4.93 7.89
CA ASP A 130 -12.57 -4.03 9.03
C ASP A 130 -12.80 -2.58 8.54
N THR A 131 -13.02 -2.38 7.24
CA THR A 131 -13.32 -1.09 6.62
C THR A 131 -14.68 -1.11 5.93
N SER A 132 -15.14 0.06 5.52
CA SER A 132 -16.30 0.24 4.65
C SER A 132 -15.97 1.29 3.60
N LEU A 133 -16.68 1.29 2.48
CA LEU A 133 -16.52 2.33 1.46
C LEU A 133 -17.11 3.64 1.96
N LEU A 134 -16.36 4.73 1.77
CA LEU A 134 -16.83 6.07 2.00
C LEU A 134 -17.94 6.38 0.97
N GLN A 135 -19.18 6.55 1.44
CA GLN A 135 -20.23 7.14 0.61
C GLN A 135 -20.00 8.65 0.58
N LEU A 136 -20.01 9.23 -0.63
CA LEU A 136 -19.85 10.68 -0.85
C LEU A 136 -20.86 11.44 0.00
N HIS A 137 -20.41 12.00 1.12
CA HIS A 137 -20.71 13.30 1.71
C HIS A 137 -19.97 13.36 3.06
N GLU A 138 -19.26 14.46 3.32
CA GLU A 138 -18.52 14.78 4.55
C GLU A 138 -17.05 14.31 4.65
N ILE A 139 -16.15 15.09 4.05
CA ILE A 139 -14.84 15.31 4.66
C ILE A 139 -14.62 16.82 4.79
N ASN A 140 -14.99 17.38 5.95
CA ASN A 140 -14.58 18.73 6.32
C ASN A 140 -13.15 18.68 6.88
N THR A 141 -12.16 18.96 6.03
CA THR A 141 -10.78 19.13 6.48
C THR A 141 -10.58 20.52 7.08
N HIS A 142 -10.56 20.65 8.41
CA HIS A 142 -10.16 21.89 9.07
C HIS A 142 -8.63 21.98 9.19
N THR A 143 -8.08 23.13 8.80
CA THR A 143 -6.65 23.47 8.81
C THR A 143 -6.29 24.30 10.05
N ILE A 144 -5.26 23.93 10.83
CA ILE A 144 -4.75 24.76 11.94
C ILE A 144 -3.18 24.76 11.99
N ASN A 145 -2.59 25.93 12.24
CA ASN A 145 -1.15 26.26 12.42
C ASN A 145 -0.67 26.00 13.88
N THR A 146 0.51 25.49 14.29
CA THR A 146 1.95 25.95 14.30
C THR A 146 2.91 24.74 14.57
N GLN A 147 4.05 24.58 13.85
CA GLN A 147 5.52 24.65 14.16
C GLN A 147 6.24 23.45 14.85
N ASN A 148 7.38 23.06 14.21
CA ASN A 148 8.54 22.20 14.59
C ASN A 148 8.60 20.70 14.17
N ASN A 149 9.24 20.50 13.01
CA ASN A 149 10.51 19.80 12.77
C ASN A 149 10.70 18.30 13.10
N ILE A 150 10.03 17.45 12.31
CA ILE A 150 10.56 16.43 11.36
C ILE A 150 9.31 15.97 10.57
N PRO A 151 9.34 15.81 9.23
CA PRO A 151 8.17 15.30 8.52
C PRO A 151 7.86 13.87 8.98
N LYS A 152 6.78 13.75 9.76
CA LYS A 152 6.16 12.47 10.09
C LYS A 152 5.31 12.04 8.91
N LYS A 153 5.45 10.77 8.53
CA LYS A 153 4.59 10.12 7.52
C LYS A 153 3.72 9.06 8.17
N MET A 154 2.45 9.03 7.84
CA MET A 154 1.57 7.89 8.09
C MET A 154 1.77 6.88 6.97
N ALA A 155 1.83 5.59 7.31
CA ALA A 155 1.76 4.52 6.33
C ALA A 155 0.75 3.47 6.80
N SER A 156 -0.28 3.23 6.00
CA SER A 156 -1.31 2.24 6.29
C SER A 156 -1.26 1.14 5.25
N ILE A 157 -0.80 -0.05 5.65
CA ILE A 157 -0.80 -1.23 4.78
C ILE A 157 -2.20 -1.87 4.87
N VAL A 158 -2.95 -1.75 3.78
CA VAL A 158 -4.29 -2.34 3.66
C VAL A 158 -4.18 -3.70 3.01
N TYR A 159 -4.71 -4.72 3.68
CA TYR A 159 -4.58 -6.11 3.23
C TYR A 159 -5.89 -6.87 3.43
N GLY A 160 -6.04 -8.02 2.77
CA GLY A 160 -7.23 -8.85 2.94
C GLY A 160 -7.14 -10.16 2.19
N ASP A 161 -8.10 -11.04 2.45
CA ASP A 161 -8.27 -12.23 1.60
C ASP A 161 -8.75 -11.83 0.20
N LYS A 162 -8.64 -12.77 -0.74
CA LYS A 162 -9.04 -12.58 -2.14
C LYS A 162 -10.50 -12.13 -2.28
N LYS A 163 -11.42 -12.65 -1.45
CA LYS A 163 -12.85 -12.37 -1.57
C LYS A 163 -13.12 -10.90 -1.25
N ASN A 164 -12.68 -10.43 -0.09
CA ASN A 164 -12.95 -9.06 0.37
C ASN A 164 -12.25 -8.01 -0.51
N VAL A 165 -11.05 -8.34 -1.02
CA VAL A 165 -10.32 -7.48 -1.96
C VAL A 165 -11.06 -7.36 -3.30
N LEU A 166 -11.58 -8.46 -3.84
CA LEU A 166 -12.36 -8.42 -5.08
C LEU A 166 -13.67 -7.66 -4.89
N GLU A 167 -14.35 -7.84 -3.76
CA GLU A 167 -15.57 -7.10 -3.42
C GLU A 167 -15.30 -5.59 -3.41
N TYR A 168 -14.23 -5.15 -2.73
CA TYR A 168 -13.79 -3.76 -2.76
C TYR A 168 -13.50 -3.29 -4.20
N LEU A 169 -12.63 -3.97 -4.94
CA LEU A 169 -12.22 -3.54 -6.28
C LEU A 169 -13.39 -3.49 -7.29
N ASN A 170 -14.47 -4.24 -7.05
CA ASN A 170 -15.66 -4.26 -7.89
C ASN A 170 -16.75 -3.26 -7.46
N ALA A 171 -16.64 -2.64 -6.28
CA ALA A 171 -17.70 -1.79 -5.77
C ALA A 171 -17.88 -0.50 -6.58
N GLU A 172 -19.09 -0.15 -7.02
CA GLU A 172 -19.30 0.92 -8.01
C GLU A 172 -18.74 2.31 -7.62
N HIS A 173 -18.50 2.57 -6.32
CA HIS A 173 -18.12 3.88 -5.78
C HIS A 173 -16.72 3.98 -5.15
N ILE A 174 -15.69 3.27 -5.63
CA ILE A 174 -14.32 3.67 -5.28
C ILE A 174 -14.02 5.01 -5.96
N ILE A 175 -14.27 6.08 -5.22
CA ILE A 175 -14.04 7.45 -5.64
C ILE A 175 -12.81 7.91 -4.87
N LEU A 176 -11.69 8.08 -5.58
CA LEU A 176 -10.55 8.80 -5.00
C LEU A 176 -10.87 10.28 -5.09
N HIS A 177 -11.09 10.89 -3.93
CA HIS A 177 -11.36 12.32 -3.83
C HIS A 177 -10.16 13.10 -4.36
N ASN A 178 -10.41 13.98 -5.34
CA ASN A 178 -9.46 14.96 -5.89
C ASN A 178 -8.10 14.37 -6.27
N ASN A 179 -8.01 13.89 -7.51
CA ASN A 179 -6.81 13.36 -8.12
C ASN A 179 -5.75 14.45 -8.43
N THR A 180 -5.24 15.13 -7.41
CA THR A 180 -4.07 16.02 -7.55
C THR A 180 -2.76 15.26 -7.61
N ASP A 181 -2.76 14.01 -7.11
CA ASP A 181 -1.55 13.19 -6.96
C ASP A 181 -1.31 12.23 -8.13
N ASN A 182 -2.09 12.34 -9.22
CA ASN A 182 -2.02 11.47 -10.41
C ASN A 182 -2.19 9.97 -10.08
N ILE A 183 -3.04 9.64 -9.12
CA ILE A 183 -3.44 8.25 -8.87
C ILE A 183 -4.30 7.78 -10.04
N VAL A 184 -3.89 6.70 -10.69
CA VAL A 184 -4.58 6.17 -11.88
C VAL A 184 -5.33 4.87 -11.61
N GLY A 185 -5.06 4.23 -10.48
CA GLY A 185 -5.74 3.00 -10.11
C GLY A 185 -5.29 2.42 -8.78
N ILE A 186 -6.01 1.38 -8.35
CA ILE A 186 -5.65 0.54 -7.23
C ILE A 186 -5.39 -0.86 -7.76
N VAL A 187 -4.35 -1.50 -7.23
CA VAL A 187 -3.98 -2.86 -7.58
C VAL A 187 -3.83 -3.72 -6.34
N ALA A 188 -4.38 -4.93 -6.36
CA ALA A 188 -4.18 -5.91 -5.32
C ALA A 188 -3.11 -6.92 -5.73
N ILE A 189 -2.02 -6.96 -4.98
CA ILE A 189 -0.89 -7.85 -5.24
C ILE A 189 -0.84 -8.94 -4.16
N PRO A 190 -0.72 -10.23 -4.53
CA PRO A 190 -0.51 -11.30 -3.57
C PRO A 190 0.72 -11.04 -2.69
N PHE A 191 0.57 -11.13 -1.37
CA PHE A 191 1.64 -10.74 -0.45
C PHE A 191 2.90 -11.59 -0.62
N LYS A 192 2.75 -12.89 -0.86
CA LYS A 192 3.86 -13.78 -1.19
C LYS A 192 4.69 -13.32 -2.40
N GLU A 193 4.09 -12.65 -3.38
CA GLU A 193 4.81 -12.15 -4.56
C GLU A 193 5.60 -10.88 -4.25
N ILE A 194 5.07 -10.02 -3.38
CA ILE A 194 5.79 -8.85 -2.85
C ILE A 194 7.05 -9.31 -2.11
N ILE A 195 6.90 -10.30 -1.23
CA ILE A 195 8.03 -10.87 -0.46
C ILE A 195 9.04 -11.54 -1.38
N ALA A 196 8.58 -12.35 -2.34
CA ALA A 196 9.46 -12.99 -3.31
C ALA A 196 10.25 -11.96 -4.15
N TYR A 197 9.61 -10.84 -4.53
CA TYR A 197 10.26 -9.75 -5.23
C TYR A 197 11.38 -9.11 -4.39
N PHE A 198 11.11 -8.76 -3.13
CA PHE A 198 12.13 -8.16 -2.26
C PHE A 198 13.26 -9.13 -1.92
N ASN A 199 12.98 -10.41 -1.72
CA ASN A 199 14.01 -11.42 -1.44
C ASN A 199 14.95 -11.65 -2.63
N LYS A 200 14.43 -11.63 -3.87
CA LYS A 200 15.25 -11.76 -5.08
C LYS A 200 16.05 -10.51 -5.42
N ASN A 201 15.68 -9.36 -4.84
CA ASN A 201 16.35 -8.10 -5.06
C ASN A 201 16.82 -7.46 -3.73
N PRO A 202 17.76 -8.10 -3.01
CA PRO A 202 18.18 -7.67 -1.68
C PRO A 202 18.98 -6.36 -1.67
N GLY A 203 19.36 -5.81 -2.85
CA GLY A 203 20.01 -4.50 -2.95
C GLY A 203 19.14 -3.33 -2.45
N TYR A 204 17.84 -3.56 -2.23
CA TYR A 204 16.91 -2.63 -1.59
C TYR A 204 16.89 -2.75 -0.06
N THR A 205 17.62 -3.72 0.48
CA THR A 205 17.92 -3.85 1.90
C THR A 205 19.28 -3.20 2.13
N ASN A 206 19.41 -2.29 3.10
CA ASN A 206 20.75 -2.03 3.63
C ASN A 206 21.37 -3.39 3.99
N LYS A 207 22.68 -3.58 3.76
CA LYS A 207 23.44 -4.84 3.93
C LYS A 207 23.26 -5.61 5.26
N HIS A 208 22.41 -5.14 6.17
CA HIS A 208 22.12 -5.69 7.49
C HIS A 208 20.66 -6.15 7.70
N THR A 209 19.83 -6.26 6.66
CA THR A 209 18.43 -6.69 6.86
C THR A 209 17.95 -7.64 5.77
N ARG A 210 18.50 -8.86 5.75
CA ARG A 210 17.78 -9.98 5.15
C ARG A 210 16.46 -10.12 5.89
N LEU A 211 15.35 -10.22 5.15
CA LEU A 211 14.07 -10.65 5.70
C LEU A 211 14.32 -11.95 6.47
N ILE A 212 14.11 -11.88 7.78
CA ILE A 212 14.45 -12.94 8.72
C ILE A 212 13.77 -14.23 8.26
N GLU A 213 14.56 -15.29 8.12
CA GLU A 213 14.20 -16.67 7.78
C GLU A 213 13.24 -17.33 8.79
N HIS A 214 12.50 -16.57 9.61
CA HIS A 214 11.62 -17.08 10.67
C HIS A 214 10.20 -17.39 10.21
N SER A 215 9.85 -17.14 8.95
CA SER A 215 8.57 -17.59 8.40
C SER A 215 8.72 -18.67 7.33
N THR A 216 9.90 -18.98 6.80
CA THR A 216 10.05 -19.97 5.70
C THR A 216 10.24 -21.42 6.14
N SER A 217 10.58 -21.70 7.41
CA SER A 217 10.76 -23.10 7.86
C SER A 217 9.46 -23.88 8.08
N GLN A 218 8.29 -23.24 7.97
CA GLN A 218 6.98 -23.91 8.05
C GLN A 218 6.27 -24.10 6.70
N TYR A 219 6.87 -23.68 5.57
CA TYR A 219 6.18 -23.72 4.26
C TYR A 219 6.90 -24.53 3.17
N PHE A 220 7.96 -25.26 3.54
CA PHE A 220 8.61 -26.25 2.67
C PHE A 220 8.82 -27.57 3.42
N SER A 221 7.71 -28.23 3.75
CA SER A 221 7.64 -29.66 4.06
C SER A 221 6.37 -30.22 3.47
#